data_AF-A0A0C9YJ46-F1
#
_entry.id   AF-A0A0C9YJ46-F1
#
_cell.length_a   1.000
_cell.length_b   1.000
_cell.length_c   1.000
_cell.angle_alpha   90.00
_cell.angle_beta   90.00
_cell.angle_gamma   90.00
#
_symmetry.space_group_name_H-M   'P 1'
#
loop_
_entity.id
_entity.type
_entity.pdbx_description
1 polymer ?
#
loop_
_entity_poly.entity_id
_entity_poly.type
_entity_poly.pdbx_seq_one_letter_code
_entity_poly.pdbx_strand_id
1 'polypeptide(L)'
;ITGEPNAKMQWAHYFCNVVTRYLVAIEGWPGRIPFMNLSTVSSALPDLEMLLRMWESGSMFWKLLNNEDYEALCRECDAKLNSGELVECTRRTCSDKGTKQ
;
A
#
# COMPACT_ATOMS: atom_id res chain seq x y z
N ILE A 1 -2.40 -14.27 -7.29
CA ILE A 1 -3.17 -13.04 -7.00
C ILE A 1 -2.97 -12.02 -8.11
N THR A 2 -1.80 -11.38 -8.25
CA THR A 2 -1.59 -10.36 -9.30
C THR A 2 -1.21 -10.93 -10.67
N GLY A 3 -0.75 -12.18 -10.76
CA GLY A 3 -0.28 -12.80 -12.01
C GLY A 3 1.11 -12.32 -12.47
N GLU A 4 1.67 -11.31 -11.80
CA GLU A 4 2.95 -10.67 -12.16
C GLU A 4 4.09 -11.22 -11.29
N PRO A 5 5.03 -12.00 -11.85
CA PRO A 5 6.09 -12.65 -11.08
C PRO A 5 7.11 -11.66 -10.49
N ASN A 6 7.21 -10.46 -11.08
CA ASN A 6 8.13 -9.41 -10.67
C ASN A 6 7.48 -8.37 -9.76
N ALA A 7 6.23 -8.58 -9.32
CA ALA A 7 5.56 -7.68 -8.39
C ALA A 7 6.34 -7.62 -7.07
N LYS A 8 6.67 -6.40 -6.63
CA LYS A 8 7.40 -6.15 -5.39
C LYS A 8 6.58 -5.27 -4.47
N MET A 9 6.68 -5.52 -3.17
CA MET A 9 6.08 -4.66 -2.16
C MET A 9 6.74 -3.27 -2.20
N GLN A 10 5.92 -2.23 -2.15
CA GLN A 10 6.36 -0.83 -2.16
C GLN A 10 5.69 -0.11 -0.99
N TRP A 11 6.30 -0.12 0.20
CA TRP A 11 5.66 0.42 1.41
C TRP A 11 5.40 1.94 1.33
N ALA A 12 6.39 2.72 0.89
CA ALA A 12 6.27 4.19 0.80
C ALA A 12 5.26 4.65 -0.26
N HIS A 13 5.04 3.83 -1.29
CA HIS A 13 4.13 4.12 -2.40
C HIS A 13 3.06 3.04 -2.51
N TYR A 14 2.64 2.49 -1.37
CA TYR A 14 1.78 1.30 -1.32
C TYR A 14 0.47 1.53 -2.07
N PHE A 15 -0.16 2.67 -1.84
CA PHE A 15 -1.42 2.97 -2.51
C PHE A 15 -1.27 2.99 -4.03
N CYS A 16 -0.35 3.80 -4.59
CA CYS A 16 -0.25 3.92 -6.04
C CYS A 16 0.38 2.70 -6.74
N ASN A 17 1.41 2.10 -6.14
CA ASN A 17 2.20 1.05 -6.79
C ASN A 17 1.73 -0.37 -6.45
N VAL A 18 0.91 -0.55 -5.42
CA VAL A 18 0.31 -1.85 -5.05
C VAL A 18 -1.19 -1.81 -5.25
N VAL A 19 -1.90 -0.93 -4.53
CA VAL A 19 -3.37 -0.89 -4.52
C VAL A 19 -3.92 -0.50 -5.88
N THR A 20 -3.59 0.68 -6.41
CA THR A 20 -4.09 1.15 -7.71
C THR A 20 -3.59 0.30 -8.87
N ARG A 21 -2.33 -0.15 -8.82
CA ARG A 21 -1.71 -0.88 -9.93
C ARG A 21 -2.24 -2.29 -10.10
N TYR A 22 -2.46 -3.00 -9.00
CA TYR A 22 -2.83 -4.42 -9.04
C TYR A 22 -4.23 -4.69 -8.49
N LEU A 23 -4.93 -3.67 -7.99
CA LEU A 23 -6.24 -3.78 -7.34
C LEU A 23 -6.22 -4.79 -6.18
N VAL A 24 -5.16 -4.76 -5.38
CA VAL A 24 -5.02 -5.61 -4.19
C VAL A 24 -4.70 -4.79 -2.96
N ALA A 25 -5.24 -5.21 -1.82
CA ALA A 25 -4.86 -4.67 -0.52
C ALA A 25 -4.61 -5.79 0.50
N ILE A 26 -3.79 -5.51 1.51
CA ILE A 26 -3.68 -6.35 2.69
C ILE A 26 -4.88 -6.07 3.59
N GLU A 27 -5.63 -7.11 3.93
CA GLU A 27 -6.61 -7.07 4.99
C GLU A 27 -6.14 -7.84 6.23
N GLY A 28 -6.69 -7.49 7.39
CA GLY A 28 -6.36 -8.12 8.66
C GLY A 28 -5.05 -7.66 9.30
N TRP A 29 -4.51 -6.50 8.89
CA TRP A 29 -3.30 -5.96 9.49
C TRP A 29 -3.51 -5.60 10.98
N PRO A 30 -2.60 -5.98 11.89
CA PRO A 30 -2.78 -5.74 13.31
C PRO A 30 -2.63 -4.25 13.67
N GLY A 31 -3.64 -3.67 14.34
CA GLY A 31 -3.64 -2.24 14.69
C GLY A 31 -2.54 -1.78 15.64
N ARG A 32 -1.85 -2.70 16.33
CA ARG A 32 -0.70 -2.37 17.20
C ARG A 32 0.60 -2.12 16.44
N ILE A 33 0.68 -2.56 15.19
CA ILE A 33 1.87 -2.40 14.34
C ILE A 33 1.53 -1.37 13.26
N PRO A 34 2.23 -0.23 13.20
CA PRO A 34 2.09 0.72 12.10
C PRO A 34 2.20 0.05 10.72
N PHE A 35 1.31 0.41 9.79
CA PHE A 35 1.32 -0.11 8.43
C PHE A 35 2.42 0.57 7.60
N MET A 36 3.68 0.17 7.79
CA MET A 36 4.83 0.71 7.07
C MET A 36 5.89 -0.37 6.81
N ASN A 37 7.02 0.02 6.22
CA ASN A 37 8.13 -0.91 5.99
C ASN A 37 8.58 -1.56 7.31
N LEU A 38 8.56 -2.90 7.35
CA LEU A 38 8.90 -3.68 8.53
C LEU A 38 10.30 -3.36 9.08
N SER A 39 11.28 -3.05 8.22
CA SER A 39 12.62 -2.65 8.69
C SER A 39 12.63 -1.32 9.45
N THR A 40 11.56 -0.52 9.31
CA THR A 40 11.36 0.75 10.01
C THR A 40 10.50 0.57 11.26
N VAL A 41 9.52 -0.33 11.20
CA VAL A 41 8.49 -0.47 12.24
C VAL A 41 8.91 -1.44 13.35
N SER A 42 9.65 -2.51 13.03
CA SER A 42 10.05 -3.47 14.05
C SER A 42 11.40 -4.11 13.77
N SER A 43 12.31 -3.93 14.72
CA SER A 43 13.48 -4.78 14.91
C SER A 43 13.23 -5.91 15.92
N ALA A 44 12.02 -5.96 16.50
CA ALA A 44 11.67 -6.89 17.56
C ALA A 44 11.12 -8.19 16.97
N LEU A 45 11.80 -9.31 17.27
CA LEU A 45 11.42 -10.64 16.81
C LEU A 45 9.94 -11.01 17.10
N PRO A 46 9.34 -10.67 18.26
CA PRO A 46 7.95 -11.06 18.56
C PRO A 46 6.90 -10.47 17.62
N ASP A 47 7.10 -9.24 17.13
CA ASP A 47 6.15 -8.61 16.21
C ASP A 47 6.21 -9.26 14.83
N LEU A 48 7.41 -9.58 14.37
CA LEU A 48 7.65 -10.25 13.10
C LEU A 48 7.08 -11.69 13.12
N GLU A 49 7.30 -12.42 14.22
CA GLU A 49 6.71 -13.75 14.40
C GLU A 49 5.18 -13.70 14.41
N MET A 50 4.59 -12.68 15.04
CA MET A 50 3.13 -12.53 15.05
C MET A 50 2.58 -12.22 13.67
N LEU A 51 3.21 -11.29 12.93
CA LEU A 51 2.82 -10.99 11.55
C LEU A 51 2.91 -12.24 10.66
N LEU A 52 3.99 -13.03 10.80
CA LEU A 52 4.14 -14.29 10.08
C LEU A 52 3.02 -15.26 10.42
N ARG A 53 2.73 -15.48 11.71
CA ARG A 53 1.65 -16.37 12.15
C ARG A 53 0.29 -15.94 11.61
N MET A 54 -0.02 -14.64 11.61
CA MET A 54 -1.27 -14.13 11.07
C MET A 54 -1.39 -14.35 9.57
N TRP A 55 -0.26 -14.29 8.85
CA TRP A 55 -0.22 -14.58 7.42
C TRP A 55 -0.43 -16.06 7.13
N GLU A 56 0.25 -16.93 7.88
CA GLU A 56 0.12 -18.39 7.75
C GLU A 56 -1.27 -18.89 8.17
N SER A 57 -1.90 -18.26 9.16
CA SER A 57 -3.27 -18.58 9.58
C SER A 57 -4.35 -18.05 8.64
N GLY A 58 -3.99 -17.19 7.67
CA GLY A 58 -4.94 -16.47 6.82
C GLY A 58 -5.73 -15.38 7.55
N SER A 59 -5.34 -15.01 8.77
CA SER A 59 -5.91 -13.86 9.47
C SER A 59 -5.48 -12.53 8.85
N MET A 60 -4.34 -12.53 8.16
CA MET A 60 -3.84 -11.44 7.35
C MET A 60 -3.60 -11.97 5.93
N PHE A 61 -4.16 -11.32 4.91
CA PHE A 61 -4.13 -11.84 3.55
C PHE A 61 -4.25 -10.73 2.51
N TRP A 62 -3.85 -11.06 1.28
CA TRP A 62 -4.10 -10.22 0.11
C TRP A 62 -5.55 -10.40 -0.36
N LYS A 63 -6.31 -9.31 -0.36
CA LYS A 63 -7.64 -9.24 -0.93
C LYS A 63 -7.58 -8.58 -2.30
N LEU A 64 -8.22 -9.20 -3.28
CA LEU A 64 -8.51 -8.56 -4.57
C LEU A 64 -9.69 -7.60 -4.36
N LEU A 65 -9.50 -6.35 -4.75
CA LEU A 65 -10.49 -5.30 -4.60
C LEU A 65 -11.50 -5.37 -5.75
N ASN A 66 -12.77 -5.27 -5.41
CA ASN A 66 -13.80 -4.89 -6.37
C ASN A 66 -13.81 -3.36 -6.52
N ASN A 67 -14.62 -2.84 -7.45
CA ASN A 67 -14.69 -1.39 -7.67
C ASN A 67 -15.15 -0.62 -6.42
N GLU A 68 -16.06 -1.17 -5.62
CA GLU A 68 -16.58 -0.49 -4.44
C GLU A 68 -15.52 -0.36 -3.34
N ASP A 69 -14.81 -1.45 -3.03
CA ASP A 69 -13.70 -1.49 -2.09
C ASP A 69 -12.57 -0.56 -2.53
N TYR A 70 -12.27 -0.54 -3.83
CA TYR A 70 -11.25 0.34 -4.40
C TYR A 70 -11.63 1.82 -4.25
N GLU A 71 -12.87 2.19 -4.59
CA GLU A 71 -13.37 3.56 -4.46
C GLU A 71 -13.40 4.01 -2.99
N ALA A 72 -13.74 3.12 -2.05
CA ALA A 72 -13.67 3.41 -0.63
C ALA A 72 -12.24 3.71 -0.17
N LEU A 73 -11.27 2.91 -0.60
CA LEU A 73 -9.85 3.13 -0.32
C LEU A 73 -9.32 4.41 -0.96
N CYS A 74 -9.79 4.78 -2.15
CA CYS A 74 -9.46 6.06 -2.79
C CYS A 74 -9.92 7.23 -1.93
N ARG A 75 -11.19 7.22 -1.48
CA ARG A 75 -11.72 8.27 -0.61
C ARG A 75 -10.95 8.39 0.71
N GLU A 76 -10.58 7.28 1.31
CA GLU A 76 -9.77 7.28 2.54
C GLU A 76 -8.38 7.87 2.29
N CYS A 77 -7.73 7.50 1.19
CA CYS A 77 -6.42 8.04 0.84
C CYS A 77 -6.48 9.52 0.50
N ASP A 78 -7.50 9.98 -0.22
CA ASP A 78 -7.72 11.39 -0.50
C ASP A 78 -7.95 12.19 0.79
N ALA A 79 -8.71 11.64 1.75
CA ALA A 79 -8.89 12.25 3.05
C ALA A 79 -7.56 12.40 3.82
N LYS A 80 -6.71 11.36 3.78
CA LYS A 80 -5.38 11.36 4.41
C LYS A 80 -4.36 12.26 3.70
N LEU A 81 -4.48 12.44 2.38
CA LEU A 81 -3.68 13.43 1.63
C LEU A 81 -4.10 14.85 2.00
N ASN A 82 -5.40 15.11 2.06
CA ASN A 82 -5.94 16.42 2.42
C ASN A 82 -5.63 16.80 3.89
N SER A 83 -5.47 15.82 4.78
CA SER A 83 -5.02 16.05 6.16
C SER A 83 -3.49 16.24 6.30
N GLY A 84 -2.72 15.99 5.23
CA GLY A 84 -1.26 16.08 5.22
C GLY A 84 -0.53 14.88 5.85
N GLU A 85 -1.24 13.78 6.12
CA GLU A 85 -0.69 12.55 6.72
C GLU A 85 -0.01 11.63 5.67
N LEU A 86 -0.36 11.79 4.40
CA LEU A 86 0.26 11.09 3.28
C LEU A 86 1.01 12.06 2.36
N VAL A 87 2.13 11.59 1.80
CA VAL A 87 2.82 12.29 0.71
C VAL A 87 2.15 11.90 -0.60
N GLU A 88 1.67 12.90 -1.36
CA GLU A 88 1.19 12.67 -2.73
C GLU A 88 2.25 11.90 -3.52
N CYS A 89 1.85 10.78 -4.13
CA CYS A 89 2.63 10.20 -5.22
C CYS A 89 2.47 11.12 -6.43
N THR A 90 3.12 12.28 -6.38
CA THR A 90 3.21 13.18 -7.51
C THR A 90 3.85 12.41 -8.65
N ARG A 91 3.05 12.06 -9.66
CA ARG A 91 3.58 11.68 -10.96
C ARG A 91 4.44 12.86 -11.39
N ARG A 92 5.76 12.68 -11.46
CA ARG A 92 6.66 13.68 -12.05
C ARG A 92 6.05 14.10 -13.37
N THR A 93 5.70 15.38 -13.48
CA THR A 93 5.33 15.96 -14.76
C THR A 93 6.54 15.77 -15.66
N CYS A 94 6.35 15.10 -16.80
CA CYS A 94 7.41 14.90 -17.77
C CYS A 94 8.04 16.27 -18.10
N SER A 95 9.34 16.41 -17.88
CA SER A 95 10.08 17.66 -18.13
C SER A 95 10.04 18.09 -19.60
N ASP A 96 9.65 17.20 -20.52
CA ASP A 96 9.62 17.44 -21.97
C ASP A 96 8.34 18.12 -22.48
N LYS A 97 7.67 18.96 -21.68
CA LYS A 97 6.73 19.93 -22.28
C LYS A 97 7.54 21.02 -22.98
N GLY A 98 8.08 20.68 -24.14
CA GLY A 98 8.72 21.60 -25.07
C GLY A 98 7.78 22.76 -25.35
N THR A 99 8.20 23.96 -24.99
CA THR A 99 7.56 25.20 -25.41
C THR A 99 7.71 25.30 -26.92
N LYS A 100 6.63 25.05 -27.67
CA LYS A 100 6.56 25.45 -29.08
C LYS A 100 6.34 26.97 -29.13
N GLN A 101 7.12 27.61 -29.98
CA GLN A 101 7.25 29.06 -30.21
C GLN A 101 5.93 29.79 -30.39
#